data_AF-A0AAX3LFA6-F1
#
_entry.id   AF-A0AAX3LFA6-F1
#
_cell.length_a   1.000
_cell.length_b   1.000
_cell.length_c   1.000
_cell.angle_alpha   90.00
_cell.angle_beta   90.00
_cell.angle_gamma   90.00
#
_symmetry.space_group_name_H-M   'P 1'
#
loop_
_entity.id
_entity.type
_entity.pdbx_description
1 polymer ?
#
loop_
_entity_poly.entity_id
_entity_poly.type
_entity_poly.pdbx_seq_one_letter_code
_entity_poly.pdbx_strand_id
1 'polypeptide(L)' 'MIENFVPLSVEEQQRITADMAAFHAMCLSLDGTPEHKISELEREQPVAMRQYIWQRLHYWQLLCRNAFSLS' A
#
# COMPACT_ATOMS: atom_id res chain seq x y z
N MET A 1 -0.95 30.36 -10.37
CA MET A 1 -1.11 29.21 -11.28
C MET A 1 -2.40 28.53 -10.89
N ILE A 2 -3.37 28.43 -11.80
CA ILE A 2 -4.54 27.57 -11.56
C ILE A 2 -4.02 26.17 -11.87
N GLU A 3 -3.86 25.34 -10.83
CA GLU A 3 -3.57 23.93 -11.03
C GLU A 3 -4.75 23.36 -11.84
N ASN A 4 -4.45 22.88 -13.05
CA ASN A 4 -5.42 22.18 -13.88
C ASN A 4 -5.75 20.87 -13.16
N PHE A 5 -6.77 20.89 -12.32
CA PHE A 5 -7.23 19.72 -11.59
C PHE A 5 -7.83 18.73 -12.59
N VAL A 6 -7.05 17.70 -12.93
CA VAL A 6 -7.56 16.55 -13.67
C VAL A 6 -8.14 15.58 -12.63
N PRO A 7 -9.46 15.36 -12.61
CA PRO A 7 -10.04 14.41 -11.68
C PRO A 7 -9.52 13.00 -12.01
N LEU A 8 -8.99 12.33 -11.00
CA LEU A 8 -8.53 10.95 -11.12
C LEU A 8 -9.71 10.04 -11.45
N SER A 9 -9.44 9.04 -12.29
CA SER A 9 -10.40 7.96 -12.53
C SER A 9 -10.68 7.17 -11.24
N VAL A 10 -11.83 6.52 -11.17
CA VAL A 10 -12.18 5.65 -10.03
C VAL A 10 -11.14 4.56 -9.83
N GLU A 11 -10.59 4.01 -10.92
CA GLU A 11 -9.53 3.00 -10.86
C GLU A 11 -8.24 3.56 -10.24
N GLU A 12 -7.81 4.76 -10.63
CA GLU A 12 -6.63 5.41 -10.04
C GLU A 12 -6.83 5.71 -8.56
N GLN A 13 -8.01 6.18 -8.17
CA GLN A 13 -8.34 6.40 -6.76
C GLN A 13 -8.28 5.11 -5.94
N GLN A 14 -8.78 4.00 -6.50
CA GLN A 14 -8.71 2.68 -5.88
C GLN A 14 -7.26 2.19 -5.77
N ARG A 15 -6.43 2.39 -6.80
CA ARG A 15 -5.00 2.02 -6.78
C ARG A 15 -4.24 2.83 -5.74
N ILE A 16 -4.48 4.13 -5.64
CA ILE A 16 -3.86 4.99 -4.61
C ILE A 16 -4.26 4.50 -3.22
N THR A 17 -5.54 4.23 -3.00
CA THR A 17 -6.05 3.74 -1.71
C THR A 17 -5.40 2.41 -1.33
N ALA A 18 -5.31 1.47 -2.28
CA ALA A 18 -4.67 0.17 -2.06
C ALA A 18 -3.15 0.30 -1.83
N ASP A 19 -2.46 1.24 -2.48
CA ASP A 19 -1.04 1.51 -2.25
C ASP A 19 -0.79 2.08 -0.85
N MET A 20 -1.63 3.01 -0.38
CA MET A 20 -1.55 3.53 0.99
C MET A 20 -1.81 2.43 2.02
N ALA A 21 -2.78 1.55 1.78
CA ALA A 21 -3.04 0.40 2.64
C ALA A 21 -1.84 -0.57 2.66
N ALA A 22 -1.18 -0.78 1.52
CA ALA A 22 0.03 -1.59 1.43
C ALA A 22 1.20 -0.97 2.21
N PHE A 23 1.36 0.36 2.14
CA PHE A 23 2.35 1.08 2.93
C PHE A 23 2.07 0.97 4.43
N HIS A 24 0.82 1.13 4.85
CA HIS A 24 0.42 0.95 6.24
C HIS A 24 0.70 -0.48 6.72
N ALA A 25 0.38 -1.50 5.91
CA ALA A 25 0.72 -2.89 6.21
C ALA A 25 2.24 -3.10 6.39
N MET A 26 3.07 -2.42 5.59
CA MET A 26 4.52 -2.46 5.75
C MET A 26 4.94 -1.87 7.10
N CYS A 27 4.43 -0.69 7.49
CA CYS A 27 4.71 -0.11 8.81
C CYS A 27 4.31 -1.06 9.94
N LEU A 28 3.10 -1.64 9.89
CA LEU A 28 2.63 -2.62 10.87
C LEU A 28 3.57 -3.83 10.96
N SER A 29 4.09 -4.31 9.82
CA SER A 29 5.04 -5.43 9.80
C SER A 29 6.37 -5.10 10.48
N LEU A 30 6.83 -3.84 10.39
CA LEU A 30 8.04 -3.38 11.09
C LEU A 30 7.83 -3.30 12.60
N ASP A 31 6.63 -2.91 13.03
CA ASP A 31 6.26 -2.81 14.45
C ASP A 31 6.02 -4.18 15.11
N GLY A 32 6.21 -5.28 14.36
CA GLY A 32 5.96 -6.65 14.84
C GLY A 32 4.47 -6.99 14.97
N THR A 33 3.61 -6.25 14.28
CA THR A 33 2.16 -6.50 14.29
C THR A 33 1.87 -7.89 13.70
N PRO A 34 0.95 -8.66 14.30
CA PRO A 34 0.55 -9.96 13.77
C PRO A 34 0.01 -9.89 12.33
N GLU A 35 0.38 -10.89 11.52
CA GLU A 35 0.03 -10.97 10.09
C GLU A 35 -1.48 -10.91 9.81
N HIS A 36 -2.33 -11.40 10.72
CA HIS A 36 -3.78 -11.34 10.54
C HIS A 36 -4.33 -9.91 10.41
N LYS A 37 -3.66 -8.91 10.98
CA LYS A 37 -4.02 -7.49 10.82
C LYS A 37 -3.70 -6.95 9.43
N ILE A 38 -2.68 -7.49 8.78
CA ILE A 38 -2.39 -7.20 7.37
C ILE A 38 -3.47 -7.79 6.47
N SER A 39 -3.97 -9.00 6.80
CA SER A 39 -5.09 -9.62 6.07
C SER A 39 -6.42 -8.86 6.26
N GLU A 40 -6.63 -8.14 7.36
CA GLU A 40 -7.79 -7.26 7.53
C GLU A 40 -7.76 -6.12 6.50
N LEU A 41 -6.60 -5.47 6.32
CA LEU A 41 -6.41 -4.40 5.34
C LEU A 41 -6.67 -4.85 3.90
N GLU A 42 -6.31 -6.09 3.55
CA GLU A 42 -6.63 -6.68 2.24
C GLU A 42 -8.15 -6.83 2.06
N ARG A 43 -8.87 -7.32 3.08
CA ARG A 43 -10.32 -7.56 2.99
C ARG A 43 -11.11 -6.28 2.82
N GLU A 44 -10.61 -5.17 3.35
CA GLU A 44 -11.18 -3.82 3.18
C GLU A 44 -11.02 -3.29 1.74
N GLN A 45 -10.08 -3.83 0.95
CA GLN A 45 -9.91 -3.41 -0.43
C GLN A 45 -10.99 -4.00 -1.36
N PRO A 46 -11.32 -3.30 -2.47
CA PRO A 46 -12.08 -3.87 -3.57
C PRO A 46 -11.47 -5.18 -4.05
N VAL A 47 -12.31 -6.16 -4.43
CA VAL A 47 -11.85 -7.49 -4.88
C VAL A 47 -10.79 -7.40 -5.99
N ALA A 48 -10.95 -6.46 -6.92
CA ALA A 48 -10.01 -6.22 -8.02
C ALA A 48 -8.62 -5.73 -7.56
N MET A 49 -8.52 -5.14 -6.36
CA MET A 49 -7.28 -4.57 -5.80
C MET A 49 -6.61 -5.48 -4.76
N ARG A 50 -7.21 -6.61 -4.39
CA ARG A 50 -6.63 -7.52 -3.38
C ARG A 50 -5.29 -8.12 -3.81
N GLN A 51 -5.12 -8.45 -5.09
CA GLN A 51 -3.82 -8.88 -5.57
C GLN A 51 -2.82 -7.71 -5.62
N TYR A 52 -3.30 -6.51 -5.94
CA TYR A 52 -2.47 -5.31 -6.08
C TYR A 52 -1.86 -4.89 -4.74
N ILE A 53 -2.60 -4.93 -3.63
CA ILE A 53 -2.07 -4.57 -2.30
C ILE A 53 -0.89 -5.46 -1.90
N TRP A 54 -0.92 -6.76 -2.18
CA TRP A 54 0.20 -7.67 -1.90
C TRP A 54 1.45 -7.36 -2.71
N GLN A 55 1.28 -7.02 -4.00
CA GLN A 55 2.39 -6.58 -4.85
C GLN A 55 3.04 -5.29 -4.31
N ARG A 56 2.21 -4.35 -3.87
CA ARG A 56 2.68 -3.07 -3.32
C ARG A 56 3.29 -3.23 -1.93
N LEU A 57 2.79 -4.13 -1.10
CA LEU A 57 3.38 -4.44 0.21
C LEU A 57 4.80 -4.97 0.03
N HIS A 58 4.98 -5.94 -0.88
CA HIS A 58 6.30 -6.46 -1.20
C HIS A 58 7.25 -5.36 -1.71
N TYR A 59 6.76 -4.48 -2.57
CA TYR A 59 7.52 -3.32 -3.04
C TYR A 59 7.98 -2.40 -1.90
N TRP A 60 7.08 -2.04 -0.98
CA TRP A 60 7.42 -1.20 0.17
C TRP A 60 8.40 -1.86 1.14
N GLN A 61 8.24 -3.17 1.38
CA GLN A 61 9.19 -3.94 2.18
C GLN A 61 10.59 -3.96 1.55
N LEU A 62 10.67 -4.15 0.23
CA LEU A 62 11.95 -4.11 -0.50
C LEU A 62 12.60 -2.73 -0.43
N LEU A 63 11.83 -1.67 -0.66
CA LEU A 63 12.31 -0.30 -0.53
C LEU A 63 12.81 0.01 0.88
N CYS A 64 12.01 -0.32 1.89
CA CYS A 64 12.35 -0.10 3.29
C CYS A 64 13.65 -0.84 3.64
N ARG A 65 13.74 -2.13 3.29
CA ARG A 65 14.95 -2.92 3.49
C ARG A 65 16.17 -2.26 2.84
N ASN A 66 16.07 -1.84 1.58
CA ASN A 66 17.19 -1.23 0.85
C ASN A 66 17.60 0.13 1.44
N ALA A 67 16.65 0.92 1.91
CA ALA A 67 16.93 2.22 2.54
C ALA A 67 17.68 2.05 3.87
N PHE A 68 17.37 1.01 4.65
CA PHE A 68 17.98 0.75 5.97
C PHE A 68 19.04 -0.36 5.96
N SER A 69 19.33 -1.02 4.84
CA SER A 69 20.47 -1.96 4.71
C SER A 69 21.78 -1.26 4.36
N LEU A 70 21.72 0.02 4.00
CA LEU A 70 22.87 0.86 3.67
C LEU A 70 23.39 1.67 4.88
N SER A 71 22.81 1.44 6.07
CA SER A 71 23.23 2.03 7.35
C SER A 71 24.08 1.07 8.18
#